data_AF-A0AAU2DYT2-F1
#
_entry.id   AF-A0AAU2DYT2-F1
#
_cell.length_a   1.000
_cell.length_b   1.000
_cell.length_c   1.000
_cell.angle_alpha   90.00
_cell.angle_beta   90.00
_cell.angle_gamma   90.00
#
_symmetry.space_group_name_H-M   'P 1'
#
loop_
_entity.id
_entity.type
_entity.pdbx_description
1 polymer ?
#
loop_
_entity_poly.entity_id
_entity_poly.type
_entity_poly.pdbx_seq_one_letter_code
_entity_poly.pdbx_strand_id
1 'polypeptide(L)'
;MTVTAFAPETEERFTLARQVADAVLFEGYVLYPYRASAAKNRLRWQFGVLVPPGWGAECEEHDFQHTECLMEPKAGATLSVEVRFLHARRRIVQQLRPDGCYDVVPELHLEDRVLVPWDEGDEERVEVVASVDELLGDGVTHPFRRPAREDATPVLDATGRTVGRLVRRCEEISGTVRLSASELDGPYRTLRLTAVVENTSDWTPPEGRGADRDAALPHSLVATHMLMALSAGSFLSMTDPPEWAKGAVAACRNLHTWPVLAGEPGRADLVLSSPIILEDHPAIAPESPGALYDATEIDEILALRTAALTDEEKREARGTDERAAAVIELADSMPAEVLERLHGAVRSLREVTGPGPAAPDGGFPDEYGVQRPDTPWWDPASEAGFDPAEDRVVVDGRSVGRGSRVELHPGLRRTDAQDIFLRGRTAKVEAVLHDVDGGVHLAVTVEGDPGADIRREQGRFLYFQPDEVTPLEDDV
;
A
#
# COMPACT_ATOMS: atom_id res chain seq x y z
N MET A 1 12.57 4.80 -32.65
CA MET A 1 11.82 6.06 -32.42
C MET A 1 10.82 5.77 -31.33
N THR A 2 11.03 6.28 -30.12
CA THR A 2 10.13 6.06 -28.98
C THR A 2 8.82 6.79 -29.28
N VAL A 3 7.73 6.03 -29.45
CA VAL A 3 6.40 6.63 -29.52
C VAL A 3 5.99 6.96 -28.09
N THR A 4 5.63 8.22 -27.83
CA THR A 4 5.31 8.75 -26.49
C THR A 4 3.81 8.70 -26.17
N ALA A 5 3.02 7.97 -26.94
CA ALA A 5 1.61 7.78 -26.69
C ALA A 5 1.27 6.31 -26.88
N PHE A 6 0.61 5.72 -25.89
CA PHE A 6 0.21 4.32 -25.97
C PHE A 6 -0.87 4.07 -27.02
N ALA A 7 -0.88 2.85 -27.56
CA ALA A 7 -1.99 2.39 -28.40
C ALA A 7 -3.26 2.26 -27.54
N PRO A 8 -4.47 2.42 -28.10
CA PRO A 8 -5.72 2.31 -27.36
C PRO A 8 -5.87 0.99 -26.57
N GLU A 9 -5.40 -0.12 -27.16
CA GLU A 9 -5.40 -1.43 -26.50
C GLU A 9 -4.50 -1.47 -25.26
N THR A 10 -3.39 -0.73 -25.26
CA THR A 10 -2.50 -0.60 -24.11
C THR A 10 -3.15 0.26 -23.02
N GLU A 11 -3.83 1.35 -23.40
CA GLU A 11 -4.58 2.18 -22.46
C GLU A 11 -5.68 1.40 -21.73
N GLU A 12 -6.42 0.57 -22.46
CA GLU A 12 -7.44 -0.32 -21.90
C GLU A 12 -6.82 -1.30 -20.90
N ARG A 13 -5.70 -1.95 -21.26
CA ARG A 13 -4.98 -2.87 -20.35
C ARG A 13 -4.49 -2.20 -19.08
N PHE A 14 -4.01 -0.95 -19.17
CA PHE A 14 -3.55 -0.20 -18.00
C PHE A 14 -4.68 0.28 -17.10
N THR A 15 -5.93 0.33 -17.57
CA THR A 15 -7.05 0.91 -16.81
C THR A 15 -7.22 0.25 -15.43
N LEU A 16 -7.29 -1.08 -15.36
CA LEU A 16 -7.45 -1.79 -14.08
C LEU A 16 -6.20 -1.68 -13.20
N ALA A 17 -5.01 -1.85 -13.78
CA ALA A 17 -3.78 -1.75 -13.01
C ALA A 17 -3.52 -0.34 -12.49
N ARG A 18 -3.96 0.71 -13.20
CA ARG A 18 -3.89 2.09 -12.73
C ARG A 18 -4.74 2.31 -11.48
N GLN A 19 -5.90 1.65 -11.35
CA GLN A 19 -6.69 1.76 -10.12
C GLN A 19 -5.92 1.26 -8.90
N VAL A 20 -5.31 0.07 -9.00
CA VAL A 20 -4.46 -0.48 -7.93
C VAL A 20 -3.24 0.41 -7.71
N ALA A 21 -2.62 0.85 -8.80
CA ALA A 21 -1.45 1.71 -8.74
C ALA A 21 -1.78 3.09 -8.14
N ASP A 22 -3.02 3.60 -8.26
CA ASP A 22 -3.50 4.81 -7.58
C ASP A 22 -3.57 4.60 -6.07
N ALA A 23 -4.09 3.46 -5.64
CA ALA A 23 -4.11 3.10 -4.22
C ALA A 23 -2.68 3.08 -3.65
N VAL A 24 -1.73 2.46 -4.37
CA VAL A 24 -0.31 2.45 -4.01
C VAL A 24 0.31 3.85 -4.04
N LEU A 25 0.02 4.65 -5.08
CA LEU A 25 0.57 5.99 -5.27
C LEU A 25 0.20 6.94 -4.14
N PHE A 26 -1.03 6.83 -3.64
CA PHE A 26 -1.56 7.68 -2.58
C PHE A 26 -1.54 7.01 -1.19
N GLU A 27 -0.93 5.84 -1.07
CA GLU A 27 -0.77 5.17 0.22
C GLU A 27 0.04 6.07 1.18
N GLY A 28 -0.55 6.41 2.34
CA GLY A 28 0.08 7.33 3.28
C GLY A 28 0.18 8.78 2.81
N TYR A 29 -0.59 9.19 1.78
CA TYR A 29 -0.62 10.57 1.28
C TYR A 29 -1.28 11.54 2.27
N VAL A 30 -2.44 11.17 2.81
CA VAL A 30 -3.14 11.93 3.85
C VAL A 30 -3.85 10.94 4.77
N LEU A 31 -3.27 10.71 5.94
CA LEU A 31 -3.75 9.68 6.86
C LEU A 31 -4.81 10.26 7.81
N TYR A 32 -5.77 9.42 8.23
CA TYR A 32 -6.72 9.75 9.29
C TYR A 32 -5.98 10.35 10.50
N PRO A 33 -6.39 11.53 11.03
CA PRO A 33 -7.69 12.22 10.84
C PRO A 33 -7.78 13.21 9.67
N TYR A 34 -7.02 12.99 8.58
CA TYR A 34 -7.13 13.70 7.28
C TYR A 34 -6.92 15.21 7.31
N ARG A 35 -6.23 15.70 8.35
CA ARG A 35 -5.97 17.12 8.56
C ARG A 35 -4.46 17.38 8.64
N ALA A 36 -4.05 18.53 8.10
CA ALA A 36 -2.64 18.90 8.03
C ALA A 36 -1.95 18.96 9.40
N SER A 37 -2.67 19.38 10.44
CA SER A 37 -2.13 19.48 11.80
C SER A 37 -1.88 18.13 12.49
N ALA A 38 -2.42 17.03 11.97
CA ALA A 38 -2.32 15.73 12.60
C ALA A 38 -0.87 15.22 12.64
N ALA A 39 -0.46 14.64 13.78
CA ALA A 39 0.91 14.14 13.96
C ALA A 39 1.32 13.10 12.91
N LYS A 40 0.41 12.21 12.50
CA LYS A 40 0.65 11.22 11.45
C LYS A 40 0.97 11.84 10.08
N ASN A 41 0.52 13.06 9.85
CA ASN A 41 0.67 13.79 8.59
C ASN A 41 1.89 14.69 8.55
N ARG A 42 2.75 14.63 9.58
CA ARG A 42 4.05 15.33 9.62
C ARG A 42 5.13 14.60 8.83
N LEU A 43 5.07 13.27 8.79
CA LEU A 43 5.99 12.41 8.02
C LEU A 43 5.17 11.68 6.97
N ARG A 44 5.12 12.26 5.77
CA ARG A 44 4.38 11.70 4.62
C ARG A 44 5.36 11.15 3.59
N TRP A 45 4.82 10.35 2.67
CA TRP A 45 5.56 9.82 1.52
C TRP A 45 6.74 8.93 1.94
N GLN A 46 6.44 7.78 2.54
CA GLN A 46 7.47 6.91 3.12
C GLN A 46 8.02 5.85 2.16
N PHE A 47 7.33 5.60 1.03
CA PHE A 47 7.68 4.53 0.10
C PHE A 47 7.96 5.10 -1.30
N GLY A 48 8.89 4.47 -2.02
CA GLY A 48 9.18 4.76 -3.43
C GLY A 48 9.68 6.17 -3.71
N VAL A 49 10.29 6.84 -2.73
CA VAL A 49 10.85 8.18 -2.92
C VAL A 49 12.22 8.06 -3.56
N LEU A 50 12.35 8.60 -4.77
CA LEU A 50 13.63 8.71 -5.47
C LEU A 50 14.16 10.13 -5.33
N VAL A 51 15.14 10.31 -4.45
CA VAL A 51 15.68 11.63 -4.07
C VAL A 51 16.77 12.10 -5.03
N PRO A 52 17.08 13.40 -5.09
CA PRO A 52 18.20 13.88 -5.87
C PRO A 52 19.52 13.20 -5.44
N PRO A 53 20.40 12.81 -6.38
CA PRO A 53 21.68 12.16 -6.06
C PRO A 53 22.56 12.97 -5.10
N GLY A 54 22.48 14.30 -5.18
CA GLY A 54 23.21 15.23 -4.31
C GLY A 54 22.78 15.19 -2.83
N TRP A 55 21.63 14.62 -2.51
CA TRP A 55 21.13 14.44 -1.14
C TRP A 55 21.26 12.98 -0.67
N GLY A 56 20.94 12.00 -1.52
CA GLY A 56 20.96 10.57 -1.18
C GLY A 56 22.34 10.02 -0.77
N ALA A 57 23.45 10.65 -1.17
CA ALA A 57 24.79 10.18 -0.84
C ALA A 57 25.11 10.12 0.67
N GLU A 58 24.40 10.90 1.50
CA GLU A 58 24.58 10.96 2.96
C GLU A 58 23.38 10.40 3.75
N CYS A 59 22.33 9.93 3.07
CA CYS A 59 21.09 9.45 3.67
C CYS A 59 20.76 8.02 3.18
N GLU A 60 20.01 7.23 3.94
CA GLU A 60 19.60 5.86 3.54
C GLU A 60 18.49 5.84 2.45
N GLU A 61 18.23 6.97 1.80
CA GLU A 61 17.27 7.09 0.70
C GLU A 61 17.99 7.07 -0.65
N HIS A 62 17.30 6.54 -1.65
CA HIS A 62 17.92 6.17 -2.93
C HIS A 62 17.48 7.11 -4.05
N ASP A 63 18.36 7.34 -5.02
CA ASP A 63 18.09 8.12 -6.21
C ASP A 63 17.55 7.27 -7.38
N PHE A 64 17.39 5.97 -7.19
CA PHE A 64 16.91 5.06 -8.23
C PHE A 64 16.07 3.90 -7.69
N GLN A 65 15.29 3.29 -8.58
CA GLN A 65 14.73 1.95 -8.39
C GLN A 65 15.19 1.03 -9.54
N HIS A 66 15.34 -0.26 -9.25
CA HIS A 66 15.80 -1.27 -10.20
C HIS A 66 14.84 -2.45 -10.20
N THR A 67 14.18 -2.69 -11.33
CA THR A 67 13.28 -3.83 -11.52
C THR A 67 13.89 -4.83 -12.49
N GLU A 68 13.92 -6.09 -12.10
CA GLU A 68 14.14 -7.23 -12.98
C GLU A 68 12.96 -8.20 -12.92
N CYS A 69 12.43 -8.54 -14.09
CA CYS A 69 11.40 -9.57 -14.24
C CYS A 69 11.65 -10.41 -15.50
N LEU A 70 11.00 -11.57 -15.56
CA LEU A 70 11.14 -12.48 -16.70
C LEU A 70 9.96 -12.34 -17.64
N MET A 71 10.23 -12.42 -18.94
CA MET A 71 9.21 -12.35 -19.98
C MET A 71 9.46 -13.32 -21.15
N GLU A 72 8.38 -13.72 -21.78
CA GLU A 72 8.31 -14.59 -22.96
C GLU A 72 7.60 -13.84 -24.10
N PRO A 73 8.28 -12.86 -24.73
CA PRO A 73 7.67 -12.06 -25.79
C PRO A 73 7.51 -12.86 -27.09
N LYS A 74 6.45 -12.57 -27.84
CA LYS A 74 6.31 -13.06 -29.22
C LYS A 74 7.21 -12.25 -30.17
N ALA A 75 7.54 -12.83 -31.33
CA ALA A 75 8.32 -12.14 -32.34
C ALA A 75 7.65 -10.82 -32.78
N GLY A 76 8.40 -9.73 -32.80
CA GLY A 76 7.90 -8.39 -33.12
C GLY A 76 7.09 -7.71 -32.01
N ALA A 77 7.09 -8.26 -30.79
CA ALA A 77 6.44 -7.62 -29.65
C ALA A 77 7.11 -6.31 -29.24
N THR A 78 6.32 -5.46 -28.60
CA THR A 78 6.73 -4.17 -28.02
C THR A 78 6.43 -4.17 -26.54
N LEU A 79 7.28 -3.50 -25.77
CA LEU A 79 7.10 -3.19 -24.36
C LEU A 79 6.62 -1.74 -24.22
N SER A 80 5.51 -1.56 -23.54
CA SER A 80 5.01 -0.26 -23.10
C SER A 80 5.27 -0.11 -21.61
N VAL A 81 5.95 0.96 -21.21
CA VAL A 81 6.28 1.27 -19.81
C VAL A 81 5.71 2.63 -19.44
N GLU A 82 4.90 2.67 -18.38
CA GLU A 82 4.43 3.90 -17.75
C GLU A 82 5.05 4.02 -16.36
N VAL A 83 5.92 5.01 -16.18
CA VAL A 83 6.42 5.39 -14.87
C VAL A 83 5.47 6.42 -14.30
N ARG A 84 5.05 6.23 -13.05
CA ARG A 84 4.16 7.15 -12.34
C ARG A 84 4.77 7.54 -11.01
N PHE A 85 4.62 8.80 -10.64
CA PHE A 85 5.11 9.34 -9.37
C PHE A 85 4.32 10.60 -8.99
N LEU A 86 4.36 10.97 -7.71
CA LEU A 86 3.90 12.25 -7.23
C LEU A 86 5.03 13.27 -7.34
N HIS A 87 4.70 14.44 -7.88
CA HIS A 87 5.50 15.63 -7.85
C HIS A 87 4.99 16.52 -6.71
N ALA A 88 5.82 16.69 -5.68
CA ALA A 88 5.48 17.52 -4.55
C ALA A 88 5.24 18.97 -4.97
N ARG A 89 4.11 19.53 -4.53
CA ARG A 89 3.66 20.88 -4.86
C ARG A 89 3.36 21.65 -3.58
N ARG A 90 4.19 22.64 -3.28
CA ARG A 90 4.03 23.51 -2.11
C ARG A 90 2.84 24.43 -2.29
N ARG A 91 1.78 24.25 -1.51
CA ARG A 91 0.68 25.20 -1.36
C ARG A 91 1.01 26.23 -0.29
N ILE A 92 0.90 27.50 -0.67
CA ILE A 92 1.04 28.68 0.17
C ILE A 92 -0.31 29.40 0.19
N VAL A 93 -0.80 29.68 1.39
CA VAL A 93 -2.05 30.41 1.59
C VAL A 93 -1.75 31.89 1.74
N GLN A 94 -2.44 32.73 0.96
CA GLN A 94 -2.31 34.17 1.04
C GLN A 94 -3.65 34.86 1.26
N GLN A 95 -3.70 35.80 2.20
CA GLN A 95 -4.86 36.65 2.47
C GLN A 95 -4.75 37.98 1.73
N LEU A 96 -5.87 38.46 1.17
CA LEU A 96 -5.95 39.77 0.52
C LEU A 96 -6.09 40.87 1.58
N ARG A 97 -5.22 41.87 1.52
CA ARG A 97 -5.26 43.07 2.37
C ARG A 97 -6.19 44.14 1.81
N PRO A 98 -6.64 45.10 2.65
CA PRO A 98 -7.43 46.26 2.19
C PRO A 98 -6.72 47.14 1.15
N ASP A 99 -5.39 47.12 1.10
CA ASP A 99 -4.58 47.87 0.13
C ASP A 99 -4.40 47.14 -1.22
N GLY A 100 -4.97 45.93 -1.36
CA GLY A 100 -4.86 45.09 -2.55
C GLY A 100 -3.63 44.18 -2.59
N CYS A 101 -2.76 44.22 -1.57
CA CYS A 101 -1.61 43.33 -1.47
C CYS A 101 -1.98 41.98 -0.85
N TYR A 102 -1.07 41.00 -0.94
CA TYR A 102 -1.25 39.66 -0.38
C TYR A 102 -0.24 39.36 0.71
N ASP A 103 -0.71 38.83 1.83
CA ASP A 103 0.12 38.30 2.91
C ASP A 103 0.09 36.80 2.96
N VAL A 104 1.25 36.16 3.16
CA VAL A 104 1.29 34.75 3.52
C VAL A 104 0.74 34.59 4.94
N VAL A 105 -0.25 33.72 5.10
CA VAL A 105 -0.90 33.44 6.39
C VAL A 105 -0.82 31.95 6.71
N PRO A 106 -0.72 31.56 8.00
CA PRO A 106 -0.71 30.16 8.40
C PRO A 106 -2.08 29.49 8.21
N GLU A 107 -3.15 30.28 8.17
CA GLU A 107 -4.52 29.81 7.98
C GLU A 107 -5.37 30.92 7.35
N LEU A 108 -6.32 30.53 6.50
CA LEU A 108 -7.36 31.39 5.97
C LEU A 108 -8.72 30.74 6.22
N HIS A 109 -9.47 31.31 7.16
CA HIS A 109 -10.77 30.83 7.59
C HIS A 109 -11.86 31.21 6.59
N LEU A 110 -12.57 30.21 6.08
CA LEU A 110 -13.81 30.34 5.32
C LEU A 110 -14.95 29.71 6.13
N GLU A 111 -16.19 29.89 5.66
CA GLU A 111 -17.37 29.33 6.32
C GLU A 111 -17.37 27.79 6.28
N ASP A 112 -17.01 27.21 5.13
CA ASP A 112 -17.05 25.78 4.87
C ASP A 112 -15.73 25.04 5.18
N ARG A 113 -14.60 25.75 5.25
CA ARG A 113 -13.27 25.16 5.39
C ARG A 113 -12.22 26.11 5.98
N VAL A 114 -11.11 25.56 6.46
CA VAL A 114 -9.94 26.33 6.89
C VAL A 114 -8.76 25.99 5.99
N LEU A 115 -8.36 26.92 5.11
CA LEU A 115 -7.25 26.70 4.20
C LEU A 115 -5.92 26.87 4.93
N VAL A 116 -5.04 25.86 4.84
CA VAL A 116 -3.72 25.84 5.50
C VAL A 116 -2.60 25.61 4.47
N PRO A 117 -1.35 26.04 4.71
CA PRO A 117 -0.21 25.62 3.90
C PRO A 117 -0.07 24.08 3.92
N TRP A 118 0.29 23.49 2.78
CA TRP A 118 0.35 22.04 2.62
C TRP A 118 1.23 21.65 1.45
N ASP A 119 1.88 20.49 1.51
CA ASP A 119 2.51 19.90 0.32
C ASP A 119 1.54 18.92 -0.31
N GLU A 120 1.04 19.29 -1.48
CA GLU A 120 0.15 18.51 -2.33
C GLU A 120 0.99 17.56 -3.21
N GLY A 121 0.39 16.45 -3.63
CA GLY A 121 0.99 15.51 -4.58
C GLY A 121 0.27 15.60 -5.93
N ASP A 122 0.96 16.15 -6.92
CA ASP A 122 0.49 16.20 -8.31
C ASP A 122 0.97 14.94 -9.03
N GLU A 123 0.10 14.23 -9.72
CA GLU A 123 0.51 13.01 -10.42
C GLU A 123 1.24 13.35 -11.73
N GLU A 124 2.41 12.76 -11.93
CA GLU A 124 3.16 12.84 -13.17
C GLU A 124 3.35 11.45 -13.79
N ARG A 125 3.35 11.38 -15.12
CA ARG A 125 3.53 10.15 -15.90
C ARG A 125 4.64 10.29 -16.93
N VAL A 126 5.42 9.25 -17.15
CA VAL A 126 6.41 9.16 -18.23
C VAL A 126 6.15 7.86 -19.00
N GLU A 127 5.88 8.00 -20.30
CA GLU A 127 5.53 6.90 -21.18
C GLU A 127 6.68 6.55 -22.12
N VAL A 128 7.06 5.28 -22.17
CA VAL A 128 8.12 4.76 -23.03
C VAL A 128 7.61 3.52 -23.77
N VAL A 129 7.72 3.53 -25.10
CA VAL A 129 7.45 2.35 -25.94
C VAL A 129 8.71 1.93 -26.67
N ALA A 130 9.10 0.66 -26.53
CA ALA A 130 10.26 0.06 -27.16
C ALA A 130 9.93 -1.29 -27.79
N SER A 131 10.55 -1.62 -28.92
CA SER A 131 10.51 -2.99 -29.45
C SER A 131 11.39 -3.91 -28.62
N VAL A 132 11.04 -5.20 -28.54
CA VAL A 132 11.88 -6.19 -27.83
C VAL A 132 13.27 -6.31 -28.47
N ASP A 133 13.38 -6.12 -29.78
CA ASP A 133 14.67 -6.12 -30.48
C ASP A 133 15.57 -4.93 -30.07
N GLU A 134 15.00 -3.74 -29.85
CA GLU A 134 15.74 -2.59 -29.30
C GLU A 134 16.24 -2.88 -27.88
N LEU A 135 15.43 -3.57 -27.05
CA LEU A 135 15.81 -3.94 -25.69
C LEU A 135 16.95 -4.96 -25.64
N LEU A 136 16.97 -5.92 -26.56
CA LEU A 136 18.02 -6.94 -26.70
C LEU A 136 19.33 -6.40 -27.29
N GLY A 137 19.28 -5.28 -28.00
CA GLY A 137 20.44 -4.57 -28.53
C GLY A 137 21.13 -3.70 -27.48
N ASP A 138 21.26 -2.41 -27.77
CA ASP A 138 21.90 -1.45 -26.86
C ASP A 138 20.98 -1.01 -25.69
N GLY A 139 19.71 -1.44 -25.71
CA GLY A 139 18.68 -0.97 -24.79
C GLY A 139 18.13 0.40 -25.16
N VAL A 140 17.19 0.89 -24.34
CA VAL A 140 16.53 2.19 -24.50
C VAL A 140 16.80 3.04 -23.27
N THR A 141 17.27 4.27 -23.47
CA THR A 141 17.39 5.30 -22.43
C THR A 141 16.49 6.47 -22.79
N HIS A 142 15.58 6.83 -21.88
CA HIS A 142 14.61 7.91 -22.06
C HIS A 142 14.75 8.95 -20.92
N PRO A 143 15.44 10.07 -21.15
CA PRO A 143 15.48 11.16 -20.19
C PRO A 143 14.16 11.94 -20.19
N PHE A 144 13.73 12.42 -19.04
CA PHE A 144 12.56 13.28 -18.90
C PHE A 144 12.82 14.44 -17.95
N ARG A 145 12.03 15.50 -18.10
CA ARG A 145 12.08 16.71 -17.28
C ARG A 145 10.68 17.19 -16.97
N ARG A 146 10.44 17.64 -15.75
CA ARG A 146 9.26 18.38 -15.31
C ARG A 146 9.73 19.76 -14.84
N PRO A 147 9.41 20.83 -15.59
CA PRO A 147 9.89 22.16 -15.24
C PRO A 147 9.23 22.64 -13.94
N ALA A 148 9.91 23.55 -13.25
CA ALA A 148 9.30 24.29 -12.15
C ALA A 148 8.03 25.01 -12.62
N ARG A 149 7.00 25.03 -11.77
CA ARG A 149 5.70 25.64 -12.07
C ARG A 149 5.24 26.48 -10.89
N GLU A 150 4.66 27.64 -11.16
CA GLU A 150 3.94 28.43 -10.16
C GLU A 150 2.62 28.92 -10.76
N ASP A 151 1.55 28.75 -9.99
CA ASP A 151 0.23 29.27 -10.32
C ASP A 151 -0.46 29.78 -9.06
N ALA A 152 -1.43 30.67 -9.27
CA ALA A 152 -2.21 31.27 -8.21
C ALA A 152 -3.70 31.20 -8.53
N THR A 153 -4.48 30.63 -7.62
CA THR A 153 -5.94 30.54 -7.72
C THR A 153 -6.58 31.49 -6.70
N PRO A 154 -7.50 32.38 -7.10
CA PRO A 154 -8.20 33.24 -6.15
C PRO A 154 -9.07 32.42 -5.19
N VAL A 155 -9.10 32.83 -3.93
CA VAL A 155 -10.01 32.29 -2.91
C VAL A 155 -11.16 33.27 -2.73
N LEU A 156 -12.38 32.76 -2.90
CA LEU A 156 -13.61 33.54 -2.80
C LEU A 156 -14.35 33.22 -1.48
N ASP A 157 -15.02 34.20 -0.90
CA ASP A 157 -15.99 34.00 0.17
C ASP A 157 -17.36 33.52 -0.37
N ALA A 158 -18.30 33.25 0.54
CA ALA A 158 -19.66 32.83 0.20
C ALA A 158 -20.45 33.84 -0.66
N THR A 159 -19.99 35.09 -0.74
CA THR A 159 -20.59 36.15 -1.57
C THR A 159 -19.91 36.30 -2.94
N GLY A 160 -18.91 35.47 -3.23
CA GLY A 160 -18.11 35.51 -4.46
C GLY A 160 -17.02 36.58 -4.46
N ARG A 161 -16.71 37.20 -3.32
CA ARG A 161 -15.64 38.22 -3.21
C ARG A 161 -14.31 37.55 -2.93
N THR A 162 -13.25 38.01 -3.57
CA THR A 162 -11.90 37.53 -3.31
C THR A 162 -11.42 37.96 -1.92
N VAL A 163 -11.07 36.98 -1.08
CA VAL A 163 -10.51 37.19 0.27
C VAL A 163 -9.04 36.77 0.37
N GLY A 164 -8.52 36.10 -0.66
CA GLY A 164 -7.15 35.61 -0.68
C GLY A 164 -6.82 34.90 -1.99
N ARG A 165 -5.73 34.15 -2.00
CA ARG A 165 -5.34 33.24 -3.08
C ARG A 165 -4.52 32.08 -2.54
N LEU A 166 -4.58 30.95 -3.24
CA LEU A 166 -3.68 29.82 -3.06
C LEU A 166 -2.59 29.93 -4.12
N VAL A 167 -1.33 30.02 -3.69
CA VAL A 167 -0.18 29.93 -4.59
C VAL A 167 0.38 28.52 -4.49
N ARG A 168 0.55 27.84 -5.61
CA ARG A 168 1.09 26.49 -5.66
C ARG A 168 2.39 26.49 -6.45
N ARG A 169 3.43 25.87 -5.89
CA ARG A 169 4.79 25.84 -6.46
C ARG A 169 5.29 24.42 -6.56
N CYS A 170 5.77 24.05 -7.74
CA CYS A 170 6.56 22.85 -7.96
C CYS A 170 7.96 23.26 -8.35
N GLU A 171 8.95 22.54 -7.85
CA GLU A 171 10.32 22.71 -8.30
C GLU A 171 10.56 21.92 -9.60
N GLU A 172 11.76 22.05 -10.15
CA GLU A 172 12.14 21.24 -11.28
C GLU A 172 12.58 19.84 -10.85
N ILE A 173 12.16 18.83 -11.63
CA ILE A 173 12.60 17.44 -11.50
C ILE A 173 13.11 16.96 -12.86
N SER A 174 14.25 16.28 -12.86
CA SER A 174 14.77 15.55 -14.01
C SER A 174 14.98 14.09 -13.66
N GLY A 175 14.71 13.19 -14.59
CA GLY A 175 14.90 11.76 -14.38
C GLY A 175 15.22 11.03 -15.67
N THR A 176 15.56 9.74 -15.54
CA THR A 176 15.85 8.87 -16.68
C THR A 176 15.21 7.50 -16.47
N VAL A 177 14.61 6.96 -17.53
CA VAL A 177 14.15 5.56 -17.61
C VAL A 177 15.11 4.79 -18.50
N ARG A 178 15.67 3.68 -18.00
CA ARG A 178 16.54 2.78 -18.78
C ARG A 178 15.90 1.40 -18.85
N LEU A 179 15.78 0.88 -20.06
CA LEU A 179 15.18 -0.42 -20.34
C LEU A 179 16.18 -1.26 -21.16
N SER A 180 16.41 -2.50 -20.74
CA SER A 180 17.20 -3.47 -21.50
C SER A 180 16.67 -4.88 -21.28
N ALA A 181 17.00 -5.79 -22.19
CA ALA A 181 16.65 -7.20 -22.06
C ALA A 181 17.86 -8.08 -22.38
N SER A 182 17.92 -9.25 -21.74
CA SER A 182 18.93 -10.27 -22.05
C SER A 182 18.27 -11.64 -22.19
N GLU A 183 18.73 -12.44 -23.14
CA GLU A 183 18.29 -13.83 -23.29
C GLU A 183 18.80 -14.68 -22.12
N LEU A 184 17.94 -15.55 -21.60
CA LEU A 184 18.32 -16.55 -20.62
C LEU A 184 18.59 -17.88 -21.30
N ASP A 185 19.65 -18.56 -20.85
CA ASP A 185 19.93 -19.93 -21.25
C ASP A 185 18.79 -20.85 -20.79
N GLY A 186 18.19 -21.59 -21.72
CA GLY A 186 17.12 -22.51 -21.37
C GLY A 186 16.35 -23.06 -22.57
N PRO A 187 15.41 -23.99 -22.31
CA PRO A 187 14.58 -24.59 -23.35
C PRO A 187 13.48 -23.65 -23.88
N TYR A 188 13.18 -22.56 -23.15
CA TYR A 188 12.18 -21.56 -23.50
C TYR A 188 12.83 -20.27 -23.97
N ARG A 189 12.13 -19.51 -24.83
CA ARG A 189 12.58 -18.17 -25.28
C ARG A 189 12.25 -17.14 -24.23
N THR A 190 13.00 -17.16 -23.14
CA THR A 190 12.79 -16.32 -21.97
C THR A 190 13.83 -15.22 -21.93
N LEU A 191 13.36 -14.00 -21.73
CA LEU A 191 14.21 -12.83 -21.55
C LEU A 191 14.11 -12.35 -20.11
N ARG A 192 15.23 -11.87 -19.57
CA ARG A 192 15.25 -11.03 -18.38
C ARG A 192 15.14 -9.58 -18.82
N LEU A 193 14.05 -8.91 -18.44
CA LEU A 193 13.88 -7.47 -18.57
C LEU A 193 14.55 -6.78 -17.38
N THR A 194 15.28 -5.71 -17.63
CA THR A 194 15.79 -4.78 -16.63
C THR A 194 15.21 -3.39 -16.90
N ALA A 195 14.55 -2.81 -15.91
CA ALA A 195 13.99 -1.47 -15.95
C ALA A 195 14.50 -0.66 -14.76
N VAL A 196 15.15 0.47 -15.02
CA VAL A 196 15.72 1.37 -14.00
C VAL A 196 15.11 2.76 -14.17
N VAL A 197 14.63 3.34 -13.08
CA VAL A 197 14.19 4.74 -13.03
C VAL A 197 15.10 5.47 -12.07
N GLU A 198 15.69 6.57 -12.53
CA GLU A 198 16.64 7.38 -11.78
C GLU A 198 16.10 8.82 -11.65
N ASN A 199 16.19 9.38 -10.45
CA ASN A 199 16.21 10.83 -10.25
C ASN A 199 17.58 11.35 -10.67
N THR A 200 17.60 12.31 -11.59
CA THR A 200 18.82 12.92 -12.12
C THR A 200 18.86 14.43 -11.90
N SER A 201 18.00 14.93 -11.01
CA SER A 201 17.95 16.34 -10.63
C SER A 201 19.29 16.78 -10.05
N ASP A 202 19.77 17.95 -10.48
CA ASP A 202 21.07 18.52 -10.09
C ASP A 202 21.00 19.30 -8.76
N TRP A 203 19.87 19.21 -8.06
CA TRP A 203 19.67 19.88 -6.78
C TRP A 203 20.61 19.34 -5.71
N THR A 204 21.23 20.26 -4.98
CA THR A 204 22.03 19.98 -3.79
C THR A 204 21.53 20.81 -2.62
N PRO A 205 21.55 20.27 -1.39
CA PRO A 205 21.22 21.00 -0.17
C PRO A 205 21.91 22.38 -0.08
N PRO A 206 21.17 23.46 0.18
CA PRO A 206 21.77 24.76 0.48
C PRO A 206 22.57 24.69 1.81
N GLU A 207 23.87 24.95 1.73
CA GLU A 207 24.89 24.89 2.81
C GLU A 207 25.05 23.50 3.48
N GLY A 208 26.23 22.90 3.27
CA GLY A 208 26.57 21.54 3.68
C GLY A 208 26.24 21.21 5.15
N ARG A 209 25.52 20.10 5.32
CA ARG A 209 25.05 19.45 6.55
C ARG A 209 23.77 20.06 7.15
N GLY A 210 22.63 19.49 6.76
CA GLY A 210 21.40 19.56 7.57
C GLY A 210 20.12 19.99 6.86
N ALA A 211 20.06 20.03 5.53
CA ALA A 211 18.76 20.17 4.88
C ALA A 211 17.91 18.95 5.23
N ASP A 212 16.81 19.22 5.94
CA ASP A 212 15.83 18.21 6.31
C ASP A 212 15.26 17.56 5.05
N ARG A 213 14.77 16.33 5.18
CA ARG A 213 14.14 15.55 4.11
C ARG A 213 13.11 16.38 3.35
N ASP A 214 12.38 17.24 4.05
CA ASP A 214 11.40 18.20 3.51
C ASP A 214 11.95 19.12 2.41
N ALA A 215 13.25 19.44 2.43
CA ALA A 215 13.89 20.25 1.41
C ALA A 215 14.22 19.45 0.13
N ALA A 216 14.42 18.13 0.24
CA ALA A 216 14.69 17.26 -0.90
C ALA A 216 13.40 16.87 -1.64
N LEU A 217 12.30 16.69 -0.91
CA LEU A 217 11.01 16.22 -1.46
C LEU A 217 10.48 17.00 -2.69
N PRO A 218 10.58 18.34 -2.77
CA PRO A 218 10.20 19.10 -3.98
C PRO A 218 10.95 18.70 -5.25
N HIS A 219 12.13 18.11 -5.11
CA HIS A 219 13.00 17.67 -6.20
C HIS A 219 13.00 16.14 -6.38
N SER A 220 12.14 15.42 -5.64
CA SER A 220 12.08 13.95 -5.60
C SER A 220 10.93 13.39 -6.43
N LEU A 221 11.10 12.17 -6.94
CA LEU A 221 10.02 11.41 -7.55
C LEU A 221 9.37 10.59 -6.43
N VAL A 222 8.20 11.02 -5.95
CA VAL A 222 7.58 10.43 -4.76
C VAL A 222 6.68 9.25 -5.15
N ALA A 223 6.68 8.17 -4.36
CA ALA A 223 5.84 6.99 -4.60
C ALA A 223 5.99 6.42 -6.02
N THR A 224 7.23 6.41 -6.52
CA THR A 224 7.56 5.99 -7.88
C THR A 224 7.25 4.51 -8.07
N HIS A 225 6.53 4.19 -9.13
CA HIS A 225 6.21 2.83 -9.54
C HIS A 225 6.13 2.74 -11.07
N MET A 226 6.08 1.52 -11.60
CA MET A 226 6.03 1.27 -13.04
C MET A 226 4.95 0.28 -13.43
N LEU A 227 4.21 0.59 -14.49
CA LEU A 227 3.38 -0.36 -15.23
C LEU A 227 4.10 -0.78 -16.50
N MET A 228 4.15 -2.09 -16.78
CA MET A 228 4.85 -2.64 -17.94
C MET A 228 3.95 -3.62 -18.67
N ALA A 229 3.61 -3.35 -19.93
CA ALA A 229 2.80 -4.23 -20.77
C ALA A 229 3.54 -4.71 -22.01
N LEU A 230 3.36 -5.99 -22.33
CA LEU A 230 3.76 -6.56 -23.61
C LEU A 230 2.60 -6.52 -24.59
N SER A 231 2.83 -6.02 -25.81
CA SER A 231 1.80 -6.08 -26.86
C SER A 231 1.45 -7.53 -27.22
N ALA A 232 2.44 -8.44 -27.17
CA ALA A 232 2.25 -9.88 -27.38
C ALA A 232 3.29 -10.72 -26.61
N GLY A 233 2.83 -11.63 -25.76
CA GLY A 233 3.67 -12.46 -24.89
C GLY A 233 3.15 -12.48 -23.47
N SER A 234 3.98 -12.96 -22.54
CA SER A 234 3.66 -12.99 -21.11
C SER A 234 4.90 -12.72 -20.26
N PHE A 235 4.71 -12.08 -19.13
CA PHE A 235 5.64 -12.08 -18.00
C PHE A 235 5.46 -13.36 -17.19
N LEU A 236 6.46 -13.73 -16.42
CA LEU A 236 6.36 -14.79 -15.42
C LEU A 236 6.10 -14.16 -14.05
N SER A 237 5.33 -14.87 -13.23
CA SER A 237 5.16 -14.53 -11.82
C SER A 237 6.52 -14.49 -11.12
N MET A 238 6.75 -13.45 -10.34
CA MET A 238 7.96 -13.31 -9.51
C MET A 238 7.76 -13.94 -8.13
N THR A 239 6.52 -14.24 -7.76
CA THR A 239 6.13 -14.80 -6.45
C THR A 239 5.86 -16.31 -6.55
N ASP A 240 5.19 -16.77 -7.61
CA ASP A 240 4.91 -18.17 -7.91
C ASP A 240 5.35 -18.56 -9.35
N PRO A 241 6.67 -18.51 -9.65
CA PRO A 241 7.16 -18.88 -10.97
C PRO A 241 7.04 -20.40 -11.23
N PRO A 242 6.91 -20.81 -12.50
CA PRO A 242 6.99 -22.22 -12.86
C PRO A 242 8.34 -22.82 -12.44
N GLU A 243 8.36 -24.13 -12.16
CA GLU A 243 9.52 -24.80 -11.55
C GLU A 243 10.84 -24.55 -12.28
N TRP A 244 10.81 -24.54 -13.61
CA TRP A 244 12.00 -24.31 -14.43
C TRP A 244 12.56 -22.88 -14.29
N ALA A 245 11.73 -21.89 -13.94
CA ALA A 245 12.10 -20.48 -13.84
C ALA A 245 12.49 -20.06 -12.42
N LYS A 246 12.25 -20.88 -11.38
CA LYS A 246 12.55 -20.55 -9.97
C LYS A 246 13.96 -20.02 -9.77
N GLY A 247 14.97 -20.68 -10.36
CA GLY A 247 16.36 -20.24 -10.26
C GLY A 247 16.63 -18.91 -10.97
N ALA A 248 16.00 -18.68 -12.13
CA ALA A 248 16.14 -17.44 -12.88
C ALA A 248 15.46 -16.25 -12.18
N VAL A 249 14.29 -16.48 -11.59
CA VAL A 249 13.57 -15.50 -10.75
C VAL A 249 14.34 -15.17 -9.49
N ALA A 250 14.86 -16.17 -8.77
CA ALA A 250 15.68 -15.95 -7.57
C ALA A 250 16.99 -15.18 -7.86
N ALA A 251 17.47 -15.23 -9.10
CA ALA A 251 18.64 -14.49 -9.57
C ALA A 251 18.29 -13.09 -10.11
N CYS A 252 17.01 -12.69 -10.14
CA CYS A 252 16.61 -11.33 -10.47
C CYS A 252 16.93 -10.40 -9.29
N ARG A 253 17.44 -9.21 -9.60
CA ARG A 253 17.72 -8.18 -8.60
C ARG A 253 16.65 -7.10 -8.66
N ASN A 254 15.82 -7.03 -7.63
CA ASN A 254 14.82 -5.98 -7.45
C ASN A 254 15.24 -5.10 -6.26
N LEU A 255 15.47 -3.80 -6.51
CA LEU A 255 15.86 -2.83 -5.49
C LEU A 255 14.83 -1.71 -5.42
N HIS A 256 14.35 -1.43 -4.20
CA HIS A 256 13.38 -0.37 -3.92
C HIS A 256 12.05 -0.54 -4.67
N THR A 257 11.75 -1.78 -5.07
CA THR A 257 10.59 -2.13 -5.88
C THR A 257 10.24 -3.62 -5.74
N TRP A 258 9.00 -3.96 -6.06
CA TRP A 258 8.40 -5.28 -5.96
C TRP A 258 7.53 -5.52 -7.20
N PRO A 259 8.05 -6.22 -8.23
CA PRO A 259 7.29 -6.54 -9.43
C PRO A 259 6.32 -7.70 -9.22
N VAL A 260 5.05 -7.47 -9.55
CA VAL A 260 3.99 -8.49 -9.52
C VAL A 260 3.22 -8.49 -10.84
N LEU A 261 2.63 -9.63 -11.19
CA LEU A 261 1.66 -9.67 -12.28
C LEU A 261 0.47 -8.78 -11.93
N ALA A 262 -0.05 -8.05 -12.91
CA ALA A 262 -1.19 -7.16 -12.73
C ALA A 262 -2.25 -7.35 -13.82
N GLY A 263 -3.41 -6.73 -13.63
CA GLY A 263 -4.58 -6.95 -14.47
C GLY A 263 -5.41 -8.15 -13.99
N GLU A 264 -6.39 -8.56 -14.80
CA GLU A 264 -7.31 -9.64 -14.44
C GLU A 264 -6.57 -10.98 -14.19
N PRO A 265 -7.00 -11.77 -13.18
CA PRO A 265 -6.45 -13.10 -12.94
C PRO A 265 -6.45 -13.97 -14.21
N GLY A 266 -5.32 -14.62 -14.48
CA GLY A 266 -5.13 -15.46 -15.68
C GLY A 266 -4.61 -14.71 -16.91
N ARG A 267 -4.45 -13.39 -16.83
CA ARG A 267 -3.59 -12.62 -17.74
C ARG A 267 -2.17 -12.61 -17.20
N ALA A 268 -1.20 -12.42 -18.08
CA ALA A 268 0.20 -12.28 -17.67
C ALA A 268 0.95 -11.29 -18.57
N ASP A 269 0.23 -10.46 -19.32
CA ASP A 269 0.83 -9.49 -20.25
C ASP A 269 1.15 -8.14 -19.61
N LEU A 270 0.96 -8.01 -18.28
CA LEU A 270 1.09 -6.78 -17.51
C LEU A 270 1.78 -7.03 -16.16
N VAL A 271 2.70 -6.16 -15.80
CA VAL A 271 3.38 -6.13 -14.50
C VAL A 271 3.22 -4.75 -13.86
N LEU A 272 2.98 -4.74 -12.54
CA LEU A 272 3.12 -3.56 -11.68
C LEU A 272 4.38 -3.74 -10.82
N SER A 273 5.35 -2.85 -11.00
CA SER A 273 6.53 -2.75 -10.12
C SER A 273 6.27 -1.69 -9.07
N SER A 274 5.91 -2.14 -7.87
CA SER A 274 5.42 -1.31 -6.76
C SER A 274 6.50 -1.07 -5.71
N PRO A 275 6.57 0.11 -5.05
CA PRO A 275 7.47 0.33 -3.92
C PRO A 275 7.04 -0.38 -2.63
N ILE A 276 5.84 -0.96 -2.61
CA ILE A 276 5.31 -1.79 -1.51
C ILE A 276 5.08 -3.22 -1.99
N ILE A 277 5.15 -4.17 -1.05
CA ILE A 277 4.92 -5.60 -1.31
C ILE A 277 3.45 -5.82 -1.66
N LEU A 278 3.22 -6.52 -2.76
CA LEU A 278 1.90 -6.92 -3.24
C LEU A 278 1.92 -8.41 -3.61
N GLU A 279 0.74 -9.01 -3.68
CA GLU A 279 0.53 -10.29 -4.35
C GLU A 279 0.37 -10.11 -5.86
N ASP A 280 0.47 -11.20 -6.61
CA ASP A 280 0.11 -11.20 -8.03
C ASP A 280 -1.40 -10.98 -8.20
N HIS A 281 -1.75 -10.23 -9.24
CA HIS A 281 -3.11 -9.77 -9.51
C HIS A 281 -3.73 -9.01 -8.33
N PRO A 282 -3.03 -7.99 -7.79
CA PRO A 282 -3.57 -7.21 -6.69
C PRO A 282 -4.89 -6.56 -7.13
N ALA A 283 -5.86 -6.53 -6.24
CA ALA A 283 -7.19 -6.00 -6.52
C ALA A 283 -7.69 -5.13 -5.37
N ILE A 284 -8.34 -4.02 -5.71
CA ILE A 284 -9.08 -3.21 -4.75
C ILE A 284 -10.38 -3.94 -4.41
N ALA A 285 -10.78 -3.93 -3.13
CA ALA A 285 -12.04 -4.52 -2.70
C ALA A 285 -13.21 -3.91 -3.48
N PRO A 286 -14.10 -4.70 -4.11
CA PRO A 286 -15.27 -4.15 -4.80
C PRO A 286 -16.28 -3.47 -3.84
N GLU A 287 -16.16 -3.73 -2.54
CA GLU A 287 -16.93 -3.09 -1.48
C GLU A 287 -16.36 -1.72 -1.07
N SER A 288 -15.10 -1.42 -1.41
CA SER A 288 -14.46 -0.15 -1.03
C SER A 288 -15.16 1.01 -1.75
N PRO A 289 -15.74 1.98 -1.01
CA PRO A 289 -16.56 3.03 -1.59
C PRO A 289 -15.72 4.17 -2.20
N GLY A 290 -14.40 4.16 -1.99
CA GLY A 290 -13.47 5.18 -2.47
C GLY A 290 -12.13 5.11 -1.74
N ALA A 291 -11.16 5.93 -2.18
CA ALA A 291 -9.84 5.94 -1.58
C ALA A 291 -9.85 6.59 -0.18
N LEU A 292 -9.45 5.82 0.83
CA LEU A 292 -9.20 6.30 2.19
C LEU A 292 -7.70 6.45 2.51
N TYR A 293 -6.83 6.19 1.52
CA TYR A 293 -5.37 6.37 1.57
C TYR A 293 -4.67 5.57 2.68
N ASP A 294 -5.30 4.47 3.08
CA ASP A 294 -4.81 3.44 4.00
C ASP A 294 -5.20 2.10 3.38
N ALA A 295 -4.22 1.33 2.90
CA ALA A 295 -4.43 0.07 2.20
C ALA A 295 -4.74 -1.10 3.14
N THR A 296 -4.85 -0.86 4.45
CA THR A 296 -5.36 -1.87 5.38
C THR A 296 -6.88 -1.93 5.24
N GLU A 297 -7.47 -3.12 5.16
CA GLU A 297 -8.91 -3.38 4.93
C GLU A 297 -9.82 -2.87 6.07
N ILE A 298 -9.72 -1.58 6.39
CA ILE A 298 -10.27 -0.92 7.57
C ILE A 298 -11.20 0.24 7.18
N ASP A 299 -11.73 0.21 5.96
CA ASP A 299 -12.58 1.26 5.40
C ASP A 299 -13.75 1.61 6.32
N GLU A 300 -14.38 0.59 6.94
CA GLU A 300 -15.49 0.78 7.88
C GLU A 300 -15.07 1.65 9.08
N ILE A 301 -14.00 1.26 9.79
CA ILE A 301 -13.56 1.98 10.99
C ILE A 301 -13.05 3.37 10.64
N LEU A 302 -12.42 3.55 9.48
CA LEU A 302 -12.00 4.87 9.00
C LEU A 302 -13.20 5.75 8.68
N ALA A 303 -14.21 5.24 7.98
CA ALA A 303 -15.44 5.97 7.70
C ALA A 303 -16.16 6.39 9.00
N LEU A 304 -16.36 5.44 9.93
CA LEU A 304 -17.00 5.70 11.23
C LEU A 304 -16.24 6.73 12.08
N ARG A 305 -14.92 6.63 12.14
CA ARG A 305 -14.09 7.59 12.88
C ARG A 305 -14.08 8.97 12.23
N THR A 306 -14.13 9.02 10.90
CA THR A 306 -14.21 10.28 10.15
C THR A 306 -15.55 10.98 10.39
N ALA A 307 -16.65 10.22 10.40
CA ALA A 307 -17.96 10.75 10.72
C ALA A 307 -18.02 11.36 12.14
N ALA A 308 -17.25 10.81 13.08
CA ALA A 308 -17.15 11.26 14.47
C ALA A 308 -16.20 12.47 14.70
N LEU A 309 -15.50 12.96 13.67
CA LEU A 309 -14.71 14.19 13.77
C LEU A 309 -15.61 15.38 14.09
N THR A 310 -15.09 16.35 14.85
CA THR A 310 -15.81 17.59 15.13
C THR A 310 -15.99 18.42 13.86
N ASP A 311 -16.98 19.33 13.86
CA ASP A 311 -17.18 20.26 12.73
C ASP A 311 -15.91 21.07 12.42
N GLU A 312 -15.16 21.48 13.45
CA GLU A 312 -13.87 22.15 13.30
C GLU A 312 -12.85 21.28 12.55
N GLU A 313 -12.68 20.04 13.00
CA GLU A 313 -11.74 19.09 12.40
C GLU A 313 -12.12 18.75 10.96
N LYS A 314 -13.42 18.61 10.67
CA LYS A 314 -13.91 18.40 9.31
C LYS A 314 -13.66 19.61 8.41
N ARG A 315 -13.82 20.84 8.91
CA ARG A 315 -13.49 22.07 8.16
C ARG A 315 -11.99 22.20 7.89
N GLU A 316 -11.14 21.82 8.84
CA GLU A 316 -9.68 21.77 8.64
C GLU A 316 -9.31 20.70 7.59
N ALA A 317 -9.87 19.50 7.69
CA ALA A 317 -9.64 18.42 6.74
C ALA A 317 -10.07 18.80 5.31
N ARG A 318 -11.26 19.40 5.15
CA ARG A 318 -11.73 19.96 3.86
C ARG A 318 -10.80 21.02 3.30
N GLY A 319 -10.14 21.80 4.15
CA GLY A 319 -9.18 22.82 3.73
C GLY A 319 -7.73 22.33 3.59
N THR A 320 -7.46 21.06 3.93
CA THR A 320 -6.13 20.43 3.84
C THR A 320 -5.78 20.05 2.41
N ASP A 321 -6.67 19.40 1.67
CA ASP A 321 -6.47 19.07 0.25
C ASP A 321 -7.80 18.67 -0.38
N GLU A 322 -7.92 18.73 -1.70
CA GLU A 322 -9.12 18.28 -2.41
C GLU A 322 -9.40 16.79 -2.14
N ARG A 323 -8.34 15.98 -2.04
CA ARG A 323 -8.43 14.55 -1.69
C ARG A 323 -8.92 14.32 -0.27
N ALA A 324 -8.48 15.12 0.69
CA ALA A 324 -8.94 15.05 2.07
C ALA A 324 -10.41 15.49 2.18
N ALA A 325 -10.80 16.55 1.46
CA ALA A 325 -12.19 16.98 1.37
C ALA A 325 -13.10 15.87 0.81
N ALA A 326 -12.67 15.17 -0.24
CA ALA A 326 -13.41 14.06 -0.82
C ALA A 326 -13.63 12.91 0.19
N VAL A 327 -12.67 12.63 1.07
CA VAL A 327 -12.81 11.63 2.14
C VAL A 327 -13.85 12.05 3.17
N ILE A 328 -13.86 13.34 3.57
CA ILE A 328 -14.89 13.85 4.49
C ILE A 328 -16.27 13.75 3.85
N GLU A 329 -16.42 14.17 2.60
CA GLU A 329 -17.70 14.09 1.88
C GLU A 329 -18.16 12.64 1.70
N LEU A 330 -17.24 11.71 1.41
CA LEU A 330 -17.54 10.28 1.31
C LEU A 330 -18.07 9.74 2.64
N ALA A 331 -17.41 10.07 3.75
CA ALA A 331 -17.83 9.62 5.09
C ALA A 331 -19.16 10.25 5.53
N ASP A 332 -19.38 11.54 5.25
CA ASP A 332 -20.61 12.27 5.65
C ASP A 332 -21.83 11.88 4.80
N SER A 333 -21.63 11.45 3.54
CA SER A 333 -22.72 11.10 2.62
C SER A 333 -22.96 9.60 2.45
N MET A 334 -22.21 8.76 3.18
CA MET A 334 -22.27 7.31 3.02
C MET A 334 -23.64 6.74 3.41
N PRO A 335 -24.34 6.04 2.50
CA PRO A 335 -25.60 5.37 2.83
C PRO A 335 -25.39 4.23 3.85
N ALA A 336 -26.38 3.98 4.69
CA ALA A 336 -26.33 2.91 5.69
C ALA A 336 -26.10 1.53 5.04
N GLU A 337 -26.67 1.29 3.86
CA GLU A 337 -26.52 0.04 3.11
C GLU A 337 -25.08 -0.18 2.61
N VAL A 338 -24.32 0.90 2.39
CA VAL A 338 -22.90 0.83 2.01
C VAL A 338 -22.05 0.54 3.25
N LEU A 339 -22.35 1.18 4.39
CA LEU A 339 -21.72 0.86 5.67
C LEU A 339 -21.96 -0.59 6.10
N GLU A 340 -23.19 -1.11 5.93
CA GLU A 340 -23.51 -2.51 6.19
C GLU A 340 -22.74 -3.48 5.29
N ARG A 341 -22.43 -3.10 4.04
CA ARG A 341 -21.58 -3.91 3.14
C ARG A 341 -20.11 -3.89 3.52
N LEU A 342 -19.64 -2.82 4.17
CA LEU A 342 -18.30 -2.76 4.75
C LEU A 342 -18.21 -3.63 6.01
N HIS A 343 -19.33 -3.79 6.72
CA HIS A 343 -19.45 -4.66 7.88
C HIS A 343 -19.31 -6.14 7.49
N GLY A 344 -18.26 -6.81 7.98
CA GLY A 344 -18.15 -8.27 7.88
C GLY A 344 -17.63 -8.83 6.56
N ALA A 345 -16.99 -8.03 5.70
CA ALA A 345 -16.18 -8.53 4.58
C ALA A 345 -14.86 -9.14 5.06
N VAL A 346 -14.93 -10.10 5.99
CA VAL A 346 -13.79 -10.86 6.51
C VAL A 346 -13.36 -11.86 5.45
N ARG A 347 -12.31 -11.56 4.68
CA ARG A 347 -11.85 -12.37 3.55
C ARG A 347 -11.39 -13.79 3.94
N SER A 348 -11.04 -14.03 5.21
CA SER A 348 -10.69 -15.36 5.72
C SER A 348 -11.84 -16.37 5.67
N LEU A 349 -13.10 -15.94 5.57
CA LEU A 349 -14.26 -16.84 5.44
C LEU A 349 -14.45 -17.43 4.03
N ARG A 350 -13.90 -16.79 2.98
CA ARG A 350 -13.98 -17.34 1.61
C ARG A 350 -13.02 -18.51 1.37
N GLU A 351 -11.89 -18.56 2.08
CA GLU A 351 -10.94 -19.67 1.98
C GLU A 351 -11.39 -20.93 2.75
N VAL A 352 -12.26 -20.78 3.75
CA VAL A 352 -12.77 -21.90 4.57
C VAL A 352 -14.06 -22.51 4.00
N THR A 353 -14.76 -21.83 3.09
CA THR A 353 -16.04 -22.27 2.53
C THR A 353 -15.94 -23.12 1.25
N GLY A 354 -14.74 -23.56 0.87
CA GLY A 354 -14.61 -24.69 -0.06
C GLY A 354 -15.32 -25.93 0.54
N PRO A 355 -15.99 -26.78 -0.27
CA PRO A 355 -16.82 -27.85 0.26
C PRO A 355 -15.97 -28.91 0.98
N GLY A 356 -15.86 -28.78 2.30
CA GLY A 356 -15.38 -29.83 3.20
C GLY A 356 -16.44 -30.93 3.37
N PRO A 357 -16.03 -32.15 3.75
CA PRO A 357 -16.92 -33.31 3.79
C PRO A 357 -18.06 -33.11 4.80
N ALA A 358 -19.26 -33.50 4.39
CA ALA A 358 -20.50 -33.34 5.15
C ALA A 358 -20.40 -33.87 6.59
N ALA A 359 -20.73 -33.01 7.56
CA ALA A 359 -20.99 -33.40 8.93
C ALA A 359 -22.36 -34.12 9.03
N PRO A 360 -22.57 -35.04 10.00
CA PRO A 360 -23.76 -35.89 10.05
C PRO A 360 -25.01 -35.14 10.53
N ASP A 361 -26.14 -35.55 9.95
CA ASP A 361 -27.50 -35.07 10.19
C ASP A 361 -27.94 -35.06 11.68
N GLY A 362 -28.58 -33.98 12.12
CA GLY A 362 -29.34 -33.96 13.36
C GLY A 362 -30.02 -32.63 13.71
N GLY A 363 -31.25 -32.42 13.23
CA GLY A 363 -32.15 -31.36 13.72
C GLY A 363 -33.35 -31.12 12.79
N PHE A 364 -34.58 -31.38 13.27
CA PHE A 364 -35.82 -31.28 12.49
C PHE A 364 -36.22 -29.81 12.22
N PRO A 365 -36.74 -29.46 11.02
CA PRO A 365 -37.14 -28.10 10.67
C PRO A 365 -38.51 -27.68 11.24
N ASP A 366 -38.68 -26.40 11.52
CA ASP A 366 -39.98 -25.78 11.78
C ASP A 366 -40.70 -25.36 10.48
N GLU A 367 -41.95 -24.89 10.60
CA GLU A 367 -42.93 -24.71 9.50
C GLU A 367 -42.51 -23.67 8.43
N TYR A 368 -41.41 -22.96 8.61
CA TYR A 368 -40.91 -21.96 7.64
C TYR A 368 -39.56 -22.31 7.01
N GLY A 369 -38.98 -23.47 7.31
CA GLY A 369 -37.77 -23.95 6.64
C GLY A 369 -36.54 -23.04 6.81
N VAL A 370 -36.51 -22.20 7.84
CA VAL A 370 -35.36 -21.37 8.19
C VAL A 370 -34.59 -22.06 9.31
N GLN A 371 -33.39 -22.56 9.02
CA GLN A 371 -32.46 -22.96 10.08
C GLN A 371 -32.07 -21.71 10.87
N ARG A 372 -32.66 -21.54 12.04
CA ARG A 372 -32.13 -20.64 13.06
C ARG A 372 -31.08 -21.44 13.83
N PRO A 373 -29.82 -21.01 13.90
CA PRO A 373 -28.93 -21.53 14.93
C PRO A 373 -29.61 -21.27 16.29
N ASP A 374 -29.65 -22.26 17.17
CA ASP A 374 -30.23 -22.14 18.52
C ASP A 374 -29.44 -21.14 19.41
N THR A 375 -28.37 -20.55 18.88
CA THR A 375 -27.46 -19.64 19.57
C THR A 375 -27.27 -18.36 18.74
N PRO A 376 -27.46 -17.16 19.34
CA PRO A 376 -27.09 -15.90 18.70
C PRO A 376 -25.63 -15.91 18.26
N TRP A 377 -25.31 -15.19 17.18
CA TRP A 377 -23.92 -15.01 16.68
C TRP A 377 -22.99 -14.30 17.68
N TRP A 378 -23.55 -13.71 18.74
CA TRP A 378 -22.82 -13.19 19.89
C TRP A 378 -23.70 -13.26 21.15
N ASP A 379 -23.22 -13.89 22.21
CA ASP A 379 -23.85 -13.96 23.53
C ASP A 379 -22.82 -13.62 24.62
N PRO A 380 -22.97 -12.52 25.38
CA PRO A 380 -22.09 -12.20 26.51
C PRO A 380 -21.99 -13.31 27.57
N ALA A 381 -22.99 -14.19 27.67
CA ALA A 381 -22.96 -15.33 28.58
C ALA A 381 -22.09 -16.51 28.08
N SER A 382 -21.69 -16.52 26.80
CA SER A 382 -20.75 -17.50 26.24
C SER A 382 -19.29 -17.26 26.68
N GLU A 383 -18.98 -16.08 27.24
CA GLU A 383 -17.68 -15.80 27.89
C GLU A 383 -17.48 -16.59 29.20
N ALA A 384 -18.51 -17.25 29.74
CA ALA A 384 -18.44 -17.93 31.04
C ALA A 384 -17.59 -19.23 31.06
N GLY A 385 -16.95 -19.60 29.94
CA GLY A 385 -16.21 -20.85 29.79
C GLY A 385 -14.75 -20.73 29.34
N PHE A 386 -14.25 -19.52 29.04
CA PHE A 386 -12.90 -19.30 28.55
C PHE A 386 -12.15 -18.36 29.50
N ASP A 387 -10.99 -18.79 29.98
CA ASP A 387 -10.09 -17.96 30.76
C ASP A 387 -8.72 -17.91 30.04
N PRO A 388 -8.45 -16.86 29.27
CA PRO A 388 -7.22 -16.80 28.47
C PRO A 388 -5.92 -16.94 29.27
N ALA A 389 -5.95 -16.68 30.58
CA ALA A 389 -4.79 -16.84 31.45
C ALA A 389 -4.56 -18.28 31.91
N GLU A 390 -5.61 -19.10 31.96
CA GLU A 390 -5.61 -20.46 32.51
C GLU A 390 -5.87 -21.55 31.44
N ASP A 391 -6.47 -21.16 30.31
CA ASP A 391 -6.78 -22.04 29.19
C ASP A 391 -5.51 -22.67 28.62
N ARG A 392 -5.65 -23.93 28.19
CA ARG A 392 -4.57 -24.73 27.62
C ARG A 392 -5.05 -25.50 26.41
N VAL A 393 -4.19 -25.64 25.41
CA VAL A 393 -4.41 -26.41 24.19
C VAL A 393 -3.38 -27.52 24.07
N VAL A 394 -3.73 -28.61 23.37
CA VAL A 394 -2.80 -29.71 23.09
C VAL A 394 -2.14 -29.48 21.73
N VAL A 395 -0.82 -29.33 21.72
CA VAL A 395 0.00 -29.22 20.50
C VAL A 395 1.02 -30.35 20.54
N ASP A 396 1.11 -31.16 19.47
CA ASP A 396 1.99 -32.33 19.40
C ASP A 396 1.93 -33.25 20.65
N GLY A 397 0.73 -33.41 21.21
CA GLY A 397 0.49 -34.22 22.41
C GLY A 397 0.95 -33.59 23.74
N ARG A 398 1.42 -32.34 23.74
CA ARG A 398 1.83 -31.58 24.93
C ARG A 398 0.81 -30.48 25.24
N SER A 399 0.55 -30.26 26.53
CA SER A 399 -0.35 -29.20 26.99
C SER A 399 0.36 -27.86 27.05
N VAL A 400 0.02 -26.99 26.10
CA VAL A 400 0.55 -25.63 25.94
C VAL A 400 -0.44 -24.64 26.54
N GLY A 401 0.06 -23.69 27.34
CA GLY A 401 -0.73 -22.59 27.87
C GLY A 401 0.18 -21.46 28.31
N ARG A 402 -0.36 -20.48 29.06
CA ARG A 402 0.44 -19.37 29.57
C ARG A 402 1.70 -19.86 30.29
N GLY A 403 2.85 -19.31 29.91
CA GLY A 403 4.17 -19.67 30.43
C GLY A 403 4.93 -20.70 29.61
N SER A 404 4.26 -21.48 28.75
CA SER A 404 4.92 -22.46 27.87
C SER A 404 5.85 -21.79 26.86
N ARG A 405 6.97 -22.45 26.54
CA ARG A 405 7.88 -22.04 25.48
C ARG A 405 7.57 -22.82 24.20
N VAL A 406 7.58 -22.13 23.07
CA VAL A 406 7.29 -22.70 21.76
C VAL A 406 8.28 -22.18 20.71
N GLU A 407 8.56 -22.99 19.69
CA GLU A 407 9.21 -22.54 18.46
C GLU A 407 8.15 -22.21 17.42
N LEU A 408 8.31 -21.07 16.74
CA LEU A 408 7.35 -20.58 15.76
C LEU A 408 7.63 -21.15 14.37
N HIS A 409 6.61 -21.75 13.77
CA HIS A 409 6.61 -22.31 12.42
C HIS A 409 5.42 -21.78 11.61
N PRO A 410 5.38 -20.46 11.34
CA PRO A 410 4.33 -19.88 10.50
C PRO A 410 4.25 -20.58 9.16
N GLY A 411 3.02 -20.91 8.76
CA GLY A 411 2.71 -21.71 7.58
C GLY A 411 2.95 -21.00 6.25
N LEU A 412 2.35 -21.54 5.18
CA LEU A 412 2.24 -20.89 3.86
C LEU A 412 0.84 -20.28 3.64
N ARG A 413 -0.07 -20.45 4.60
CA ARG A 413 -1.45 -19.96 4.58
C ARG A 413 -1.67 -19.20 5.87
N ARG A 414 -2.44 -18.10 5.82
CA ARG A 414 -2.79 -17.27 7.00
C ARG A 414 -1.59 -16.61 7.69
N THR A 415 -0.47 -16.51 6.98
CA THR A 415 0.79 -15.96 7.46
C THR A 415 1.02 -14.62 6.77
N ASP A 416 1.28 -13.56 7.52
CA ASP A 416 1.66 -12.29 6.93
C ASP A 416 3.17 -12.24 6.58
N ALA A 417 3.61 -11.23 5.85
CA ALA A 417 5.02 -11.11 5.46
C ALA A 417 5.96 -10.95 6.67
N GLN A 418 5.46 -10.45 7.81
CA GLN A 418 6.23 -10.24 9.02
C GLN A 418 6.48 -11.56 9.75
N ASP A 419 5.49 -12.46 9.76
CA ASP A 419 5.59 -13.78 10.39
C ASP A 419 6.71 -14.64 9.80
N ILE A 420 7.04 -14.45 8.51
CA ILE A 420 8.15 -15.17 7.86
C ILE A 420 9.48 -14.94 8.60
N PHE A 421 9.71 -13.73 9.12
CA PHE A 421 10.93 -13.41 9.87
C PHE A 421 10.97 -14.06 11.27
N LEU A 422 9.84 -14.59 11.74
CA LEU A 422 9.70 -15.25 13.02
C LEU A 422 9.88 -16.76 12.95
N ARG A 423 10.02 -17.34 11.75
CA ARG A 423 10.24 -18.77 11.58
C ARG A 423 11.49 -19.24 12.31
N GLY A 424 11.34 -20.28 13.14
CA GLY A 424 12.40 -20.85 13.96
C GLY A 424 12.78 -20.00 15.18
N ARG A 425 12.05 -18.91 15.46
CA ARG A 425 12.24 -18.12 16.68
C ARG A 425 11.51 -18.79 17.84
N THR A 426 12.11 -18.71 19.03
CA THR A 426 11.46 -19.11 20.27
C THR A 426 10.57 -18.00 20.80
N ALA A 427 9.41 -18.37 21.34
CA ALA A 427 8.47 -17.45 21.95
C ALA A 427 7.87 -18.04 23.23
N LYS A 428 7.39 -17.17 24.11
CA LYS A 428 6.66 -17.52 25.32
C LYS A 428 5.19 -17.25 25.13
N VAL A 429 4.36 -18.24 25.45
CA VAL A 429 2.90 -18.12 25.43
C VAL A 429 2.45 -17.26 26.61
N GLU A 430 1.72 -16.19 26.33
CA GLU A 430 1.18 -15.24 27.31
C GLU A 430 -0.31 -15.49 27.59
N ALA A 431 -1.06 -16.02 26.61
CA ALA A 431 -2.45 -16.40 26.75
C ALA A 431 -2.89 -17.41 25.66
N VAL A 432 -3.96 -18.14 25.92
CA VAL A 432 -4.69 -18.95 24.93
C VAL A 432 -6.03 -18.28 24.65
N LEU A 433 -6.31 -17.93 23.40
CA LEU A 433 -7.49 -17.18 23.01
C LEU A 433 -8.37 -18.01 22.10
N HIS A 434 -9.68 -17.81 22.21
CA HIS A 434 -10.68 -18.43 21.36
C HIS A 434 -11.34 -17.33 20.54
N ASP A 435 -11.38 -17.50 19.22
CA ASP A 435 -12.15 -16.61 18.36
C ASP A 435 -13.64 -17.01 18.35
N VAL A 436 -14.46 -16.16 17.72
CA VAL A 436 -15.92 -16.34 17.64
C VAL A 436 -16.33 -17.54 16.77
N ASP A 437 -15.43 -18.03 15.92
CA ASP A 437 -15.63 -19.20 15.04
C ASP A 437 -15.15 -20.50 15.71
N GLY A 438 -14.65 -20.42 16.96
CA GLY A 438 -14.13 -21.54 17.74
C GLY A 438 -12.67 -21.90 17.44
N GLY A 439 -11.98 -21.09 16.65
CA GLY A 439 -10.53 -21.21 16.42
C GLY A 439 -9.74 -20.84 17.66
N VAL A 440 -8.58 -21.48 17.84
CA VAL A 440 -7.70 -21.29 19.00
C VAL A 440 -6.45 -20.54 18.57
N HIS A 441 -6.07 -19.52 19.32
CA HIS A 441 -4.89 -18.72 19.05
C HIS A 441 -3.98 -18.67 20.27
N LEU A 442 -2.70 -18.91 20.07
CA LEU A 442 -1.66 -18.73 21.08
C LEU A 442 -1.14 -17.30 20.97
N ALA A 443 -1.40 -16.49 21.99
CA ALA A 443 -0.83 -15.16 22.12
C ALA A 443 0.60 -15.29 22.67
N VAL A 444 1.60 -14.80 21.93
CA VAL A 444 3.03 -15.01 22.26
C VAL A 444 3.83 -13.72 22.31
N THR A 445 4.90 -13.73 23.12
CA THR A 445 6.02 -12.77 23.06
C THR A 445 7.30 -13.48 22.60
N VAL A 446 8.00 -12.91 21.62
CA VAL A 446 9.21 -13.52 21.06
C VAL A 446 10.39 -13.35 22.01
N GLU A 447 11.12 -14.44 22.27
CA GLU A 447 12.32 -14.39 23.11
C GLU A 447 13.42 -13.56 22.42
N GLY A 448 13.99 -12.64 23.20
CA GLY A 448 15.02 -11.72 22.74
C GLY A 448 14.50 -10.52 21.92
N ASP A 449 13.19 -10.32 21.79
CA ASP A 449 12.63 -9.05 21.28
C ASP A 449 12.84 -7.94 22.34
N PRO A 450 13.61 -6.87 22.05
CA PRO A 450 13.81 -5.75 22.98
C PRO A 450 12.51 -5.05 23.40
N GLY A 451 11.44 -5.18 22.61
CA GLY A 451 10.12 -4.61 22.89
C GLY A 451 9.15 -5.54 23.63
N ALA A 452 9.56 -6.77 23.97
CA ALA A 452 8.65 -7.78 24.53
C ALA A 452 7.95 -7.33 25.83
N ASP A 453 8.68 -6.65 26.73
CA ASP A 453 8.12 -6.20 28.00
C ASP A 453 7.08 -5.08 27.82
N ILE A 454 7.36 -4.11 26.94
CA ILE A 454 6.43 -3.03 26.60
C ILE A 454 5.16 -3.60 25.94
N ARG A 455 5.33 -4.55 25.01
CA ARG A 455 4.22 -5.25 24.35
C ARG A 455 3.33 -5.97 25.36
N ARG A 456 3.94 -6.68 26.33
CA ARG A 456 3.22 -7.36 27.42
C ARG A 456 2.44 -6.39 28.31
N GLU A 457 3.05 -5.28 28.72
CA GLU A 457 2.38 -4.25 29.55
C GLU A 457 1.17 -3.62 28.84
N GLN A 458 1.24 -3.51 27.51
CA GLN A 458 0.15 -2.97 26.68
C GLN A 458 -0.87 -4.04 26.26
N GLY A 459 -0.68 -5.30 26.63
CA GLY A 459 -1.52 -6.42 26.21
C GLY A 459 -1.49 -6.69 24.70
N ARG A 460 -0.37 -6.38 24.03
CA ARG A 460 -0.18 -6.59 22.59
C ARG A 460 0.70 -7.81 22.35
N PHE A 461 0.17 -8.81 21.66
CA PHE A 461 0.85 -10.06 21.38
C PHE A 461 0.89 -10.36 19.88
N LEU A 462 1.70 -11.34 19.50
CA LEU A 462 1.61 -12.00 18.20
C LEU A 462 0.75 -13.26 18.36
N TYR A 463 0.00 -13.63 17.33
CA TYR A 463 -1.00 -14.70 17.43
C TYR A 463 -0.68 -15.79 16.41
N PHE A 464 -0.57 -17.03 16.89
CA PHE A 464 -0.30 -18.20 16.06
C PHE A 464 -1.33 -19.29 16.35
N GLN A 465 -1.71 -20.04 15.33
CA GLN A 465 -2.55 -21.22 15.51
C GLN A 465 -1.74 -22.39 16.11
N PRO A 466 -2.40 -23.38 16.76
CA PRO A 466 -1.73 -24.54 17.33
C PRO A 466 -0.82 -25.31 16.35
N ASP A 467 -1.16 -25.37 15.07
CA ASP A 467 -0.37 -26.05 14.04
C ASP A 467 0.84 -25.25 13.54
N GLU A 468 0.95 -23.98 13.93
CA GLU A 468 2.04 -23.08 13.57
C GLU A 468 3.12 -22.99 14.66
N VAL A 469 3.05 -23.83 15.69
CA VAL A 469 4.04 -23.84 16.77
C VAL A 469 4.46 -25.25 17.15
N THR A 470 5.68 -25.38 17.65
CA THR A 470 6.16 -26.64 18.25
C THR A 470 6.54 -26.40 19.71
N PRO A 471 6.00 -27.16 20.67
CA PRO A 471 6.32 -26.97 22.09
C PRO A 471 7.77 -27.36 22.40
N LEU A 472 8.52 -26.44 22.98
CA LEU A 472 9.88 -26.69 23.42
C LEU A 472 9.90 -27.40 24.78
N GLU A 473 10.96 -28.15 25.05
CA GLU A 473 11.17 -28.73 26.38
C GLU A 473 11.59 -27.63 27.35
N ASP A 474 11.03 -27.64 28.56
CA ASP A 474 11.51 -26.78 29.63
C ASP A 474 12.94 -27.21 29.97
N ASP A 475 13.91 -26.29 29.86
CA ASP A 475 15.24 -26.49 30.42
C ASP A 475 15.08 -26.64 31.95
N VAL A 476 15.25 -27.87 32.44
CA VAL A 476 15.11 -28.25 33.87
C VAL A 476 16.07 -27.49 34.78
#